data_AF-A0A820TUQ4-F1
#
_entry.id   AF-A0A820TUQ4-F1
#
_cell.length_a   1.000
_cell.length_b   1.000
_cell.length_c   1.000
_cell.angle_alpha   90.00
_cell.angle_beta   90.00
_cell.angle_gamma   90.00
#
_symmetry.space_group_name_H-M   'P 1'
#
loop_
_entity.id
_entity.type
_entity.pdbx_description
1 polymer ?
#
loop_
_entity_poly.entity_id
_entity_poly.type
_entity_poly.pdbx_seq_one_letter_code
_entity_poly.pdbx_strand_id
1 'polypeptide(L)'
;IKDTDKIAFIKRVDLEIPEDRITVALKDVGLDVTDVIRLKNKERNTPTQTIKVTFTDAHNRNTFVHTGLQVDSMHFVAEAAKHNSKPSKQQTCARCGENHQVDKCNAAADTWKCCNCKGSHLATSNECPFYKEQEKRMLKAVQQYSTSSTPSTAVPYNVNNLVDFPYFPSSTQQGLTNPSNDLIDTLVNILSMKMEKIIEATANRLMKSLHQRISKIEKTIAAVDSMMDVASNETSDDSLTDSDNDIQVVNVQQD
;
A
#
# COMPACT_ATOMS: atom_id res chain seq x y z
N ILE A 1 -4.15 -18.86 5.17
CA ILE A 1 -3.81 -18.57 3.76
C ILE A 1 -2.29 -18.46 3.73
N LYS A 2 -1.59 -19.49 3.23
CA LYS A 2 -0.13 -19.60 3.38
C LYS A 2 0.65 -18.78 2.34
N ASP A 3 0.00 -18.30 1.27
CA ASP A 3 0.69 -17.62 0.15
C ASP A 3 0.03 -16.28 -0.24
N THR A 4 -0.25 -15.40 0.72
CA THR A 4 -0.84 -14.08 0.38
C THR A 4 0.15 -13.16 -0.32
N ASP A 5 1.44 -13.44 -0.23
CA ASP A 5 2.50 -12.73 -0.92
C ASP A 5 2.45 -12.90 -2.45
N LYS A 6 1.73 -13.91 -2.95
CA LYS A 6 1.52 -14.18 -4.38
C LYS A 6 0.12 -13.80 -4.87
N ILE A 7 -0.71 -13.18 -4.02
CA ILE A 7 -2.10 -12.86 -4.36
C ILE A 7 -2.28 -11.34 -4.47
N ALA A 8 -3.00 -10.91 -5.49
CA ALA A 8 -3.51 -9.54 -5.61
C ALA A 8 -5.02 -9.54 -5.85
N PHE A 9 -5.65 -8.42 -5.52
CA PHE A 9 -7.05 -8.14 -5.77
C PHE A 9 -7.19 -6.94 -6.68
N ILE A 10 -8.13 -7.03 -7.62
CA ILE A 10 -8.50 -5.93 -8.50
C ILE A 10 -9.96 -5.63 -8.21
N LYS A 11 -10.31 -4.36 -8.00
CA LYS A 11 -11.68 -3.93 -7.71
C LYS A 11 -12.26 -3.17 -8.90
N ARG A 12 -13.59 -3.15 -8.96
CA ARG A 12 -14.37 -2.42 -9.98
C ARG A 12 -14.11 -2.90 -11.40
N VAL A 13 -13.80 -4.20 -11.57
CA VAL A 13 -13.71 -4.80 -12.91
C VAL A 13 -15.10 -5.16 -13.39
N ASP A 14 -15.48 -4.65 -14.56
CA ASP A 14 -16.80 -4.92 -15.14
C ASP A 14 -17.10 -6.42 -15.24
N LEU A 15 -18.36 -6.76 -15.03
CA LEU A 15 -18.84 -8.14 -15.05
C LEU A 15 -18.82 -8.74 -16.46
N GLU A 16 -18.82 -7.88 -17.48
CA GLU A 16 -18.79 -8.26 -18.90
C GLU A 16 -17.42 -8.74 -19.36
N ILE A 17 -16.34 -8.38 -18.65
CA ILE A 17 -14.99 -8.83 -18.98
C ILE A 17 -14.78 -10.26 -18.42
N PRO A 18 -14.62 -11.28 -19.28
CA PRO A 18 -14.42 -12.66 -18.82
C PRO A 18 -13.00 -12.86 -18.25
N GLU A 19 -12.86 -13.87 -17.37
CA GLU A 19 -11.60 -14.20 -16.68
C GLU A 19 -10.48 -14.58 -17.67
N ASP A 20 -10.83 -15.25 -18.78
CA ASP A 20 -9.89 -15.63 -19.84
C ASP A 20 -9.25 -14.41 -20.50
N ARG A 21 -10.05 -13.36 -20.77
CA ARG A 21 -9.56 -12.11 -21.38
C ARG A 21 -8.55 -11.40 -20.49
N ILE A 22 -8.80 -11.42 -19.18
CA ILE A 22 -7.89 -10.86 -18.16
C ILE A 22 -6.60 -11.66 -18.10
N THR A 23 -6.69 -12.99 -18.15
CA THR A 23 -5.52 -13.88 -18.15
C THR A 23 -4.63 -13.63 -19.36
N VAL A 24 -5.23 -13.46 -20.55
CA VAL A 24 -4.49 -13.11 -21.78
C VAL A 24 -3.81 -11.76 -21.63
N ALA A 25 -4.53 -10.73 -21.19
CA ALA A 25 -3.96 -9.39 -21.01
C ALA A 25 -2.79 -9.35 -20.01
N LEU A 26 -2.84 -10.15 -18.93
CA LEU A 26 -1.74 -10.25 -17.97
C LEU A 26 -0.51 -10.95 -18.58
N LYS A 27 -0.72 -12.00 -19.38
CA LYS A 27 0.35 -12.71 -20.09
C LYS A 27 1.00 -11.86 -21.18
N ASP A 28 0.22 -11.03 -21.87
CA ASP A 28 0.73 -10.11 -22.91
C ASP A 28 1.69 -9.06 -22.32
N VAL A 29 1.53 -8.70 -21.05
CA VAL A 29 2.44 -7.82 -20.30
C VAL A 29 3.66 -8.56 -19.75
N GLY A 30 3.73 -9.88 -19.91
CA GLY A 30 4.82 -10.72 -19.41
C GLY A 30 4.71 -11.08 -17.92
N LEU A 31 3.50 -11.07 -17.36
CA LEU A 31 3.26 -11.51 -15.98
C LEU A 31 2.84 -12.97 -15.94
N ASP A 32 3.55 -13.79 -15.17
CA ASP A 32 3.20 -15.20 -14.99
C ASP A 32 2.10 -15.36 -13.93
N VAL A 33 0.91 -15.72 -14.41
CA VAL A 33 -0.30 -15.88 -13.59
C VAL A 33 -0.66 -17.36 -13.51
N THR A 34 -0.86 -17.85 -12.30
CA THR A 34 -1.30 -19.21 -12.01
C THR A 34 -2.81 -19.35 -12.14
N ASP A 35 -3.56 -18.37 -11.62
CA ASP A 35 -5.01 -18.47 -11.47
C ASP A 35 -5.68 -17.09 -11.40
N VAL A 36 -6.84 -16.96 -12.03
CA VAL A 36 -7.67 -15.74 -12.06
C VAL A 36 -9.10 -16.14 -11.71
N ILE A 37 -9.57 -15.70 -10.54
CA ILE A 37 -10.91 -16.04 -10.04
C ILE A 37 -11.68 -14.77 -9.72
N ARG A 38 -12.88 -14.63 -10.28
CA ARG A 38 -13.85 -13.62 -9.86
C ARG A 38 -14.51 -14.02 -8.55
N LEU A 39 -14.40 -13.15 -7.55
CA LEU A 39 -14.98 -13.39 -6.23
C LEU A 39 -16.51 -13.36 -6.32
N LYS A 40 -17.18 -14.24 -5.56
CA LYS A 40 -18.64 -14.29 -5.45
C LYS A 40 -19.09 -13.82 -4.07
N ASN A 41 -20.26 -13.17 -4.01
CA ASN A 41 -20.88 -12.81 -2.75
C ASN A 41 -21.30 -14.08 -2.00
N LYS A 42 -20.93 -14.18 -0.71
CA LYS A 42 -21.21 -15.35 0.13
C LYS A 42 -22.71 -15.67 0.24
N GLU A 43 -23.57 -14.65 0.24
CA GLU A 43 -25.01 -14.84 0.46
C GLU A 43 -25.76 -15.25 -0.80
N ARG A 44 -25.43 -14.62 -1.93
CA ARG A 44 -26.19 -14.73 -3.18
C ARG A 44 -25.51 -15.58 -4.25
N ASN A 45 -24.26 -15.98 -4.01
CA ASN A 45 -23.41 -16.64 -5.02
C ASN A 45 -23.27 -15.85 -6.33
N THR A 46 -23.56 -14.55 -6.32
CA THR A 46 -23.47 -13.68 -7.49
C THR A 46 -22.02 -13.23 -7.68
N PRO A 47 -21.51 -13.21 -8.93
CA PRO A 47 -20.17 -12.67 -9.21
C PRO A 47 -20.09 -11.20 -8.79
N THR A 48 -18.94 -10.81 -8.27
CA THR A 48 -18.65 -9.44 -7.87
C THR A 48 -17.71 -8.78 -8.87
N GLN A 49 -17.59 -7.46 -8.79
CA GLN A 49 -16.59 -6.69 -9.54
C GLN A 49 -15.17 -6.79 -8.94
N THR A 50 -14.91 -7.80 -8.10
CA THR A 50 -13.60 -8.04 -7.50
C THR A 50 -13.01 -9.33 -8.02
N ILE A 51 -11.77 -9.26 -8.48
CA ILE A 51 -11.04 -10.38 -9.05
C ILE A 51 -9.83 -10.66 -8.19
N LYS A 52 -9.62 -11.94 -7.89
CA LYS A 52 -8.43 -12.46 -7.23
C LYS A 52 -7.50 -12.99 -8.31
N VAL A 53 -6.27 -12.50 -8.31
CA VAL A 53 -5.21 -12.97 -9.20
C VAL A 53 -4.12 -13.62 -8.36
N THR A 54 -3.73 -14.83 -8.74
CA THR A 54 -2.66 -15.60 -8.09
C THR A 54 -1.49 -15.71 -9.06
N PHE A 55 -0.32 -15.26 -8.63
CA PHE A 55 0.91 -15.24 -9.41
C PHE A 55 1.79 -16.46 -9.08
N THR A 56 2.74 -16.76 -9.98
CA THR A 56 3.76 -17.80 -9.73
C THR A 56 4.71 -17.37 -8.60
N ASP A 57 5.06 -16.09 -8.56
CA ASP A 57 6.00 -15.51 -7.62
C ASP A 57 5.55 -14.14 -7.04
N ALA A 58 6.24 -13.69 -6.01
CA ALA A 58 5.95 -12.42 -5.35
C ALA A 58 6.44 -11.21 -6.17
N HIS A 59 7.42 -11.39 -7.06
CA HIS A 59 7.94 -10.33 -7.92
C HIS A 59 6.88 -9.89 -8.94
N ASN A 60 6.29 -10.82 -9.69
CA ASN A 60 5.21 -10.51 -10.63
C ASN A 60 4.02 -9.87 -9.93
N ARG A 61 3.66 -10.35 -8.74
CA ARG A 61 2.63 -9.72 -7.92
C ARG A 61 2.96 -8.27 -7.59
N ASN A 62 4.18 -7.96 -7.16
CA ASN A 62 4.58 -6.60 -6.81
C ASN A 62 4.58 -5.67 -8.03
N THR A 63 5.12 -6.14 -9.15
CA THR A 63 5.07 -5.42 -10.43
C THR A 63 3.63 -5.11 -10.81
N PHE A 64 2.75 -6.11 -10.76
CA PHE A 64 1.32 -5.96 -11.05
C PHE A 64 0.62 -4.96 -10.12
N VAL A 65 0.91 -4.96 -8.83
CA VAL A 65 0.33 -4.00 -7.87
C VAL A 65 0.75 -2.56 -8.18
N HIS A 66 1.95 -2.36 -8.74
CA HIS A 66 2.42 -1.04 -9.16
C HIS A 66 1.85 -0.60 -10.51
N THR A 67 1.72 -1.52 -11.47
CA THR A 67 1.28 -1.21 -12.83
C THR A 67 -0.23 -1.24 -13.01
N GLY A 68 -0.97 -1.96 -12.17
CA GLY A 68 -2.39 -2.22 -12.35
C GLY A 68 -2.70 -3.20 -13.49
N LEU A 69 -3.99 -3.38 -13.76
CA LEU A 69 -4.51 -4.15 -14.90
C LEU A 69 -4.97 -3.19 -16.00
N GLN A 70 -4.56 -3.44 -17.25
CA GLN A 70 -5.05 -2.72 -18.41
C GLN A 70 -5.73 -3.68 -19.39
N VAL A 71 -7.02 -3.46 -19.65
CA VAL A 71 -7.83 -4.28 -20.58
C VAL A 71 -8.71 -3.34 -21.39
N ASP A 72 -8.69 -3.47 -22.73
CA ASP A 72 -9.54 -2.70 -23.65
C ASP A 72 -9.51 -1.18 -23.36
N SER A 73 -8.31 -0.63 -23.16
CA SER A 73 -8.06 0.78 -22.81
C SER A 73 -8.57 1.25 -21.44
N MET A 74 -9.15 0.36 -20.63
CA MET A 74 -9.49 0.63 -19.24
C MET A 74 -8.34 0.26 -18.31
N HIS A 75 -8.17 1.02 -17.24
CA HIS A 75 -7.14 0.79 -16.22
C HIS A 75 -7.78 0.55 -14.85
N PHE A 76 -7.41 -0.57 -14.23
CA PHE A 76 -7.91 -0.99 -12.93
C PHE A 76 -6.78 -1.04 -11.91
N VAL A 77 -7.02 -0.41 -10.75
CA VAL A 77 -6.06 -0.40 -9.65
C VAL A 77 -6.02 -1.75 -8.97
N ALA A 78 -4.82 -2.29 -8.81
CA ALA A 78 -4.55 -3.53 -8.10
C ALA A 78 -4.12 -3.25 -6.66
N GLU A 79 -4.55 -4.12 -5.74
CA GLU A 79 -4.17 -4.09 -4.33
C GLU A 79 -3.54 -5.43 -3.96
N ALA A 80 -2.38 -5.40 -3.28
CA ALA A 80 -1.79 -6.61 -2.72
C ALA A 80 -2.76 -7.26 -1.73
N ALA A 81 -2.83 -8.59 -1.72
CA ALA A 81 -3.53 -9.31 -0.66
C ALA A 81 -2.84 -9.00 0.67
N LYS A 82 -3.49 -8.16 1.47
CA LYS A 82 -3.08 -7.97 2.85
C LYS A 82 -3.33 -9.31 3.52
N HIS A 83 -2.32 -9.81 4.24
CA HIS A 83 -2.59 -10.86 5.19
C HIS A 83 -3.81 -10.39 5.98
N ASN A 84 -4.87 -11.19 5.96
CA ASN A 84 -5.84 -11.17 7.03
C ASN A 84 -5.10 -11.71 8.26
N SER A 85 -4.06 -11.02 8.73
CA SER A 85 -4.14 -10.60 10.10
C SER A 85 -5.46 -9.85 10.14
N LYS A 86 -6.54 -10.59 10.44
CA LYS A 86 -7.44 -10.09 11.48
C LYS A 86 -6.45 -9.41 12.41
N PRO A 87 -6.46 -8.07 12.57
CA PRO A 87 -5.81 -7.54 13.74
C PRO A 87 -6.35 -8.48 14.80
N SER A 88 -5.48 -9.24 15.45
CA SER A 88 -5.86 -9.79 16.72
C SER A 88 -6.13 -8.49 17.46
N LYS A 89 -7.38 -8.03 17.37
CA LYS A 89 -8.02 -7.22 18.37
C LYS A 89 -7.98 -8.21 19.52
N GLN A 90 -6.80 -8.34 20.12
CA GLN A 90 -6.60 -8.71 21.49
C GLN A 90 -7.67 -7.85 22.13
N GLN A 91 -8.76 -8.50 22.52
CA GLN A 91 -9.90 -7.78 23.04
C GLN A 91 -9.35 -7.15 24.31
N THR A 92 -9.03 -5.86 24.20
CA THR A 92 -8.55 -5.12 25.35
C THR A 92 -9.78 -4.84 26.19
N CYS A 93 -9.71 -5.22 27.44
CA CYS A 93 -10.79 -5.03 28.40
C CYS A 93 -11.10 -3.53 28.48
N ALA A 94 -12.37 -3.16 28.29
CA ALA A 94 -12.78 -1.76 28.34
C ALA A 94 -12.61 -1.13 29.73
N ARG A 95 -12.49 -1.94 30.80
CA ARG A 95 -12.26 -1.47 32.17
C ARG A 95 -10.78 -1.15 32.42
N CYS A 96 -9.89 -2.12 32.26
CA CYS A 96 -8.48 -1.96 32.64
C CYS A 96 -7.50 -1.79 31.46
N GLY A 97 -7.94 -2.04 30.22
CA GLY A 97 -7.12 -1.94 29.02
C GLY A 97 -6.18 -3.13 28.75
N GLU A 98 -6.25 -4.20 29.53
CA GLU A 98 -5.43 -5.42 29.37
C GLU A 98 -6.10 -6.47 28.45
N ASN A 99 -5.35 -7.48 28.01
CA ASN A 99 -5.83 -8.49 27.06
C ASN A 99 -6.63 -9.62 27.75
N HIS A 100 -7.90 -9.35 28.05
CA HIS A 100 -8.87 -10.33 28.54
C HIS A 100 -10.30 -9.89 28.23
N GLN A 101 -11.24 -10.84 28.28
CA GLN A 101 -12.68 -10.53 28.19
C GLN A 101 -13.15 -9.77 29.43
N VAL A 102 -14.06 -8.81 29.24
CA VAL A 102 -14.57 -7.92 30.30
C VAL A 102 -15.11 -8.72 31.51
N ASP A 103 -15.73 -9.87 31.28
CA ASP A 103 -16.29 -10.74 32.33
C ASP A 103 -15.23 -11.42 33.22
N LYS A 104 -13.96 -11.43 32.79
CA LYS A 104 -12.81 -11.98 33.53
C LYS A 104 -11.91 -10.88 34.12
N CYS A 105 -12.39 -9.64 34.15
CA CYS A 105 -11.61 -8.51 34.66
C CYS A 105 -11.65 -8.46 36.19
N ASN A 106 -10.51 -8.69 36.83
CA ASN A 106 -10.35 -8.59 38.30
C ASN A 106 -10.10 -7.15 38.78
N ALA A 107 -10.11 -6.16 37.88
CA ALA A 107 -9.94 -4.76 38.26
C ALA A 107 -11.16 -4.29 39.06
N ALA A 108 -10.92 -3.50 40.11
CA ALA A 108 -11.98 -2.91 40.92
C ALA A 108 -12.91 -2.05 40.06
N ALA A 109 -14.19 -1.95 40.46
CA ALA A 109 -15.22 -1.23 39.72
C ALA A 109 -14.88 0.25 39.48
N ASP A 110 -13.99 0.85 40.28
CA ASP A 110 -13.58 2.26 40.17
C ASP A 110 -12.29 2.47 39.38
N THR A 111 -11.63 1.38 38.92
CA THR A 111 -10.34 1.45 38.21
C THR A 111 -10.50 1.43 36.70
N TRP A 112 -11.07 2.50 36.14
CA TRP A 112 -11.25 2.61 34.70
C TRP A 112 -10.03 3.27 34.08
N LYS A 113 -9.42 2.62 33.09
CA LYS A 113 -8.26 3.15 32.36
C LYS A 113 -8.67 3.48 30.92
N CYS A 114 -8.42 4.72 30.51
CA CYS A 114 -8.66 5.18 29.15
C CYS A 114 -7.82 4.36 28.16
N CYS A 115 -8.46 3.77 27.14
CA CYS A 115 -7.76 2.93 26.16
C CYS A 115 -6.71 3.71 25.35
N ASN A 116 -6.94 5.02 25.14
CA ASN A 116 -6.08 5.91 24.36
C ASN A 116 -4.89 6.45 25.17
N CYS A 117 -5.14 7.02 26.36
CA CYS A 117 -4.12 7.72 27.14
C CYS A 117 -3.65 6.99 28.41
N LYS A 118 -4.29 5.87 28.76
CA LYS A 118 -4.06 5.06 29.98
C LYS A 118 -4.33 5.77 31.32
N GLY A 119 -4.91 6.97 31.32
CA GLY A 119 -5.32 7.69 32.53
C GLY A 119 -6.62 7.17 33.16
N SER A 120 -6.90 7.61 34.39
CA SER A 120 -8.05 7.16 35.21
C SER A 120 -9.38 7.82 34.80
N HIS A 121 -9.80 7.62 33.55
CA HIS A 121 -11.06 8.14 33.02
C HIS A 121 -11.56 7.27 31.85
N LEU A 122 -12.81 7.47 31.45
CA LEU A 122 -13.38 6.89 30.23
C LEU A 122 -12.71 7.42 28.97
N ALA A 123 -12.56 6.59 27.93
CA ALA A 123 -12.03 7.04 26.64
C ALA A 123 -12.87 8.15 25.97
N THR A 124 -14.14 8.29 26.35
CA THR A 124 -15.07 9.34 25.92
C THR A 124 -15.14 10.52 26.89
N SER A 125 -14.33 10.54 27.95
CA SER A 125 -14.31 11.67 28.88
C SER A 125 -13.72 12.91 28.21
N ASN A 126 -14.34 14.06 28.44
CA ASN A 126 -13.84 15.37 28.02
C ASN A 126 -12.50 15.75 28.67
N GLU A 127 -12.09 15.02 29.71
CA GLU A 127 -10.78 15.18 30.35
C GLU A 127 -9.65 14.46 29.60
N CYS A 128 -9.97 13.59 28.63
CA CYS A 128 -8.96 12.84 27.91
C CYS A 128 -8.15 13.76 26.97
N PRO A 129 -6.80 13.82 27.10
CA PRO A 129 -5.98 14.66 26.23
C PRO A 129 -6.06 14.22 24.76
N PHE A 130 -6.15 12.91 24.50
CA PHE A 130 -6.31 12.38 23.13
C PHE A 130 -7.66 12.76 22.52
N TYR A 131 -8.73 12.78 23.32
CA TYR A 131 -10.05 13.20 22.84
C TYR A 131 -10.04 14.68 22.44
N LYS A 132 -9.47 15.55 23.28
CA LYS A 132 -9.31 16.99 22.96
C LYS A 132 -8.49 17.21 21.69
N GLU A 133 -7.42 16.44 21.49
CA GLU A 133 -6.61 16.53 20.27
C GLU A 133 -7.40 16.07 19.03
N GLN A 134 -8.15 14.98 19.15
CA GLN A 134 -8.99 14.46 18.07
C GLN A 134 -10.11 15.44 17.71
N GLU A 135 -10.77 16.03 18.70
CA GLU A 135 -11.78 17.07 18.52
C GLU A 135 -11.20 18.28 17.78
N LYS A 136 -10.03 18.78 18.20
CA LYS A 136 -9.32 19.87 17.51
C LYS A 136 -8.97 19.51 16.07
N ARG A 137 -8.52 18.27 15.82
CA ARG A 137 -8.21 17.78 14.47
C ARG A 137 -9.45 17.70 13.59
N MET A 138 -10.56 17.21 14.14
CA MET A 138 -11.84 17.15 13.45
C MET A 138 -12.36 18.55 13.12
N LEU A 139 -12.32 19.48 14.07
CA LEU A 139 -12.71 20.87 13.86
C LEU A 139 -11.87 21.54 12.76
N LYS A 140 -10.55 21.31 12.75
CA LYS A 140 -9.66 21.80 11.69
C LYS A 140 -10.02 21.23 10.31
N ALA A 141 -10.34 19.93 10.24
CA ALA A 141 -10.77 19.31 8.99
C ALA A 141 -12.08 19.92 8.48
N VAL A 142 -13.08 20.08 9.35
CA VAL A 142 -14.35 20.74 9.00
C VAL A 142 -14.11 22.16 8.48
N GLN A 143 -13.31 22.96 9.18
CA GLN A 143 -12.96 24.31 8.73
C GLN A 143 -12.29 24.32 7.36
N GLN A 144 -11.34 23.41 7.10
CA GLN A 144 -10.67 23.29 5.80
C GLN A 144 -11.67 23.01 4.67
N TYR A 145 -12.65 22.14 4.89
CA TYR A 145 -13.70 21.86 3.89
C TYR A 145 -14.68 23.03 3.73
N SER A 146 -15.01 23.74 4.80
CA SER A 146 -15.88 24.92 4.72
C SER A 146 -15.22 26.11 4.02
N THR A 147 -13.91 26.31 4.15
CA THR A 147 -13.21 27.43 3.50
C THR A 147 -12.81 27.15 2.05
N SER A 148 -12.65 25.89 1.66
CA SER A 148 -12.30 25.49 0.28
C SER A 148 -13.49 25.40 -0.67
N SER A 149 -14.71 25.57 -0.15
CA SER A 149 -15.96 25.51 -0.89
C SER A 149 -16.53 26.88 -1.24
N THR A 150 -15.71 27.94 -1.32
CA THR A 150 -16.15 29.14 -2.05
C THR A 150 -16.39 28.75 -3.51
N PRO A 151 -17.64 28.73 -3.99
CA PRO A 151 -17.88 28.48 -5.39
C PRO A 151 -17.27 29.66 -6.17
N SER A 152 -16.17 29.43 -6.90
CA SER A 152 -15.62 30.37 -7.88
C SER A 152 -16.54 30.60 -9.09
N THR A 153 -17.84 30.44 -8.91
CA THR A 153 -18.86 30.75 -9.90
C THR A 153 -19.67 31.92 -9.37
N ALA A 154 -19.01 33.07 -9.26
CA ALA A 154 -19.72 34.34 -9.41
C ALA A 154 -20.18 34.40 -10.88
N VAL A 155 -21.26 33.70 -11.19
CA VAL A 155 -22.04 34.01 -12.40
C VAL A 155 -22.61 35.39 -12.13
N PRO A 156 -22.26 36.43 -12.91
CA PRO A 156 -22.92 37.71 -12.77
C PRO A 156 -24.42 37.49 -12.97
N TYR A 157 -25.20 37.62 -11.90
CA TYR A 157 -26.65 37.68 -11.97
C TYR A 157 -27.01 38.98 -12.70
N ASN A 158 -27.10 38.89 -14.04
CA ASN A 158 -27.78 39.90 -14.82
C ASN A 158 -29.28 39.63 -14.73
N VAL A 159 -29.88 40.10 -13.63
CA VAL A 159 -31.32 40.13 -13.44
C VAL A 159 -31.83 41.28 -14.31
N ASN A 160 -32.08 40.98 -15.58
CA ASN A 160 -32.98 41.69 -16.49
C ASN A 160 -32.79 41.12 -17.90
N ASN A 161 -33.54 40.06 -18.22
CA ASN A 161 -34.27 39.95 -19.49
C ASN A 161 -34.98 38.60 -19.55
N LEU A 162 -36.24 38.65 -19.11
CA LEU A 162 -37.28 37.81 -19.64
C LEU A 162 -37.49 38.26 -21.10
N VAL A 163 -37.65 37.31 -22.03
CA VAL A 163 -37.91 37.48 -23.47
C VAL A 163 -36.65 37.53 -24.37
N ASP A 164 -36.64 36.60 -25.34
CA ASP A 164 -35.72 36.41 -26.47
C ASP A 164 -34.34 35.78 -26.23
N PHE A 165 -34.29 34.47 -26.52
CA PHE A 165 -33.08 33.73 -26.84
C PHE A 165 -32.53 34.22 -28.20
N PRO A 166 -31.28 34.71 -28.28
CA PRO A 166 -30.70 35.13 -29.55
C PRO A 166 -30.22 33.92 -30.35
N TYR A 167 -30.52 33.94 -31.65
CA TYR A 167 -29.92 33.05 -32.65
C TYR A 167 -28.40 33.22 -32.65
N PHE A 168 -27.67 32.11 -32.60
CA PHE A 168 -26.22 32.10 -32.75
C PHE A 168 -25.82 32.54 -34.16
N PRO A 169 -25.02 33.62 -34.33
CA PRO A 169 -24.49 33.97 -35.63
C PRO A 169 -23.36 33.00 -36.01
N SER A 170 -23.47 32.44 -37.21
CA SER A 170 -22.44 31.64 -37.87
C SER A 170 -21.13 32.43 -37.92
N SER A 171 -20.14 31.97 -37.15
CA SER A 171 -18.83 32.62 -37.04
C SER A 171 -18.09 32.60 -38.38
N THR A 172 -18.00 33.77 -39.00
CA THR A 172 -17.10 34.04 -40.12
C THR A 172 -15.66 34.09 -39.60
N GLN A 173 -14.77 33.31 -40.20
CA GLN A 173 -13.34 33.30 -39.92
C GLN A 173 -12.74 34.67 -40.23
N GLN A 174 -12.36 35.42 -39.20
CA GLN A 174 -11.40 36.51 -39.32
C GLN A 174 -10.12 36.12 -38.59
N GLY A 175 -9.01 36.18 -39.32
CA GLY A 175 -7.69 35.79 -38.86
C GLY A 175 -7.24 36.64 -37.67
N LEU A 176 -7.24 36.03 -36.48
CA LEU A 176 -6.43 36.49 -35.37
C LEU A 176 -4.99 36.06 -35.63
N THR A 177 -4.10 37.04 -35.72
CA THR A 177 -2.66 36.85 -35.56
C THR A 177 -2.40 36.29 -34.16
N ASN A 178 -2.06 34.99 -34.10
CA ASN A 178 -1.81 34.19 -32.90
C ASN A 178 -0.78 34.82 -31.93
N PRO A 179 -1.19 35.31 -30.75
CA PRO A 179 -0.28 35.56 -29.62
C PRO A 179 -0.13 34.32 -28.72
N SER A 180 -0.68 33.17 -29.12
CA SER A 180 -0.80 31.96 -28.30
C SER A 180 0.45 31.07 -28.29
N ASN A 181 1.40 31.26 -29.23
CA ASN A 181 2.55 30.37 -29.35
C ASN A 181 3.58 30.62 -28.22
N ASP A 182 3.84 31.87 -27.84
CA ASP A 182 4.81 32.20 -26.79
C ASP A 182 4.42 31.65 -25.41
N LEU A 183 3.13 31.60 -25.09
CA LEU A 183 2.64 31.07 -23.81
C LEU A 183 2.77 29.54 -23.74
N ILE A 184 2.54 28.86 -24.87
CA ILE A 184 2.71 27.41 -24.97
C ILE A 184 4.19 27.06 -24.84
N ASP A 185 5.08 27.75 -25.55
CA ASP A 185 6.52 27.51 -25.47
C ASP A 185 7.07 27.78 -24.08
N THR A 186 6.56 28.82 -23.40
CA THR A 186 6.90 29.10 -21.99
C THR A 186 6.46 27.96 -21.06
N LEU A 187 5.24 27.44 -21.23
CA LEU A 187 4.74 26.32 -20.43
C LEU A 187 5.51 25.02 -20.69
N VAL A 188 5.85 24.74 -21.95
CA VAL A 188 6.65 23.56 -22.34
C VAL A 188 8.05 23.66 -21.74
N ASN A 189 8.69 24.84 -21.77
CA ASN A 189 9.99 25.04 -21.15
C ASN A 189 9.95 24.88 -19.63
N ILE A 190 8.93 25.43 -18.95
CA ILE A 190 8.75 25.25 -17.50
C ILE A 190 8.55 23.77 -17.13
N LEU A 191 7.75 23.04 -17.92
CA LEU A 191 7.52 21.61 -17.73
C LEU A 191 8.81 20.81 -17.95
N SER A 192 9.56 21.12 -19.01
CA SER A 192 10.84 20.47 -19.33
C SER A 192 11.85 20.64 -18.19
N MET A 193 12.04 21.87 -17.69
CA MET A 193 12.93 22.15 -16.55
C MET A 193 12.50 21.43 -15.27
N LYS A 194 11.19 21.29 -15.03
CA LYS A 194 10.70 20.53 -13.87
C LYS A 194 10.93 19.04 -14.01
N MET A 195 10.70 18.48 -15.20
CA MET A 195 10.97 17.07 -15.48
C MET A 195 12.45 16.75 -15.31
N GLU A 196 13.35 17.60 -15.82
CA GLU A 196 14.80 17.44 -15.66
C GLU A 196 15.21 17.40 -14.18
N LYS A 197 14.70 18.32 -13.36
CA LYS A 197 14.94 18.32 -11.90
C LYS A 197 14.41 17.07 -11.19
N ILE A 198 13.26 16.55 -11.62
CA ILE A 198 12.68 15.33 -11.05
C ILE A 198 13.53 14.11 -11.44
N ILE A 199 13.97 14.03 -12.69
CA ILE A 199 14.85 12.97 -13.19
C ILE A 199 16.17 12.98 -12.42
N GLU A 200 16.80 14.15 -12.29
CA GLU A 200 18.06 14.31 -11.55
C GLU A 200 17.92 13.92 -10.07
N ALA A 201 16.87 14.40 -9.38
CA ALA A 201 16.62 14.04 -7.99
C ALA A 201 16.36 12.54 -7.80
N THR A 202 15.69 11.90 -8.77
CA THR A 202 15.40 10.47 -8.73
C THR A 202 16.66 9.65 -8.98
N ALA A 203 17.46 10.02 -9.98
CA ALA A 203 18.75 9.40 -10.28
C ALA A 203 19.71 9.47 -9.09
N ASN A 204 19.81 10.64 -8.44
CA ASN A 204 20.63 10.83 -7.24
C ASN A 204 20.18 9.96 -6.06
N ARG A 205 18.86 9.81 -5.85
CA ARG A 205 18.32 8.91 -4.81
C ARG A 205 18.65 7.45 -5.09
N LEU A 206 18.50 7.00 -6.33
CA LEU A 206 18.82 5.63 -6.74
C LEU A 206 20.32 5.36 -6.58
N MET A 207 21.17 6.27 -7.06
CA MET A 207 22.63 6.14 -6.96
C MET A 207 23.10 6.12 -5.51
N LYS A 208 22.52 6.95 -4.62
CA LYS A 208 22.81 6.93 -3.18
C LYS A 208 22.40 5.62 -2.52
N SER A 209 21.21 5.09 -2.86
CA SER A 209 20.73 3.80 -2.36
C SER A 209 21.63 2.65 -2.85
N LEU A 210 22.09 2.70 -4.10
CA LEU A 210 23.00 1.71 -4.67
C LEU A 210 24.34 1.71 -3.95
N HIS A 211 24.96 2.89 -3.77
CA HIS A 211 26.21 3.03 -3.01
C HIS A 211 26.10 2.49 -1.59
N GLN A 212 24.98 2.75 -0.91
CA GLN A 212 24.76 2.22 0.44
C GLN A 212 24.67 0.68 0.46
N ARG A 213 24.10 0.06 -0.58
CA ARG A 213 24.04 -1.41 -0.70
C ARG A 213 25.40 -2.00 -1.04
N ILE A 214 26.13 -1.40 -1.99
CA ILE A 214 27.49 -1.81 -2.35
C ILE A 214 28.39 -1.76 -1.11
N SER A 215 28.37 -0.66 -0.34
CA SER A 215 29.17 -0.52 0.88
C SER A 215 28.83 -1.57 1.96
N LYS A 216 27.56 -2.01 2.06
CA LYS A 216 27.19 -3.11 2.96
C LYS A 216 27.74 -4.46 2.49
N ILE A 217 27.73 -4.70 1.19
CA ILE A 217 28.29 -5.92 0.59
C ILE A 217 29.80 -5.95 0.81
N GLU A 218 30.51 -4.85 0.53
CA GLU A 218 31.96 -4.73 0.76
C GLU A 218 32.34 -5.03 2.21
N LYS A 219 31.60 -4.48 3.19
CA LYS A 219 31.81 -4.78 4.62
C LYS A 219 31.56 -6.25 4.96
N THR A 220 30.59 -6.88 4.32
CA THR A 220 30.28 -8.29 4.55
C THR A 220 31.39 -9.18 3.98
N ILE A 221 31.89 -8.86 2.78
CA ILE A 221 33.03 -9.55 2.16
C ILE A 221 34.28 -9.44 3.05
N ALA A 222 34.60 -8.22 3.52
CA ALA A 222 35.74 -8.01 4.41
C ALA A 222 35.63 -8.78 5.74
N ALA A 223 34.42 -8.90 6.30
CA ALA A 223 34.19 -9.70 7.51
C ALA A 223 34.40 -11.19 7.27
N VAL A 224 33.92 -11.73 6.13
CA VAL A 224 34.12 -13.14 5.77
C VAL A 224 35.61 -13.45 5.56
N ASP A 225 36.34 -12.55 4.90
CA ASP A 225 37.79 -12.69 4.68
C ASP A 225 38.53 -12.80 6.04
N SER A 226 38.19 -11.93 7.00
CA SER A 226 38.77 -11.97 8.34
C SER A 226 38.43 -13.25 9.14
N MET A 227 37.30 -13.91 8.84
CA MET A 227 36.93 -15.17 9.49
C MET A 227 37.70 -16.38 8.92
N MET A 228 38.09 -16.34 7.63
CA MET A 228 38.88 -17.41 7.01
C MET A 228 40.33 -17.45 7.53
N ASP A 229 40.91 -16.28 7.87
CA ASP A 229 42.26 -16.20 8.42
C ASP A 229 42.36 -16.78 9.85
N VAL A 230 41.29 -16.66 10.66
CA VAL A 230 41.27 -17.20 12.04
C VAL A 230 41.15 -18.73 12.04
N ALA A 231 40.36 -19.31 11.12
CA ALA A 231 40.17 -20.75 11.03
C ALA A 231 41.45 -21.51 10.62
N SER A 232 42.41 -20.82 10.00
CA SER A 232 43.67 -21.43 9.55
C SER A 232 44.73 -21.57 10.66
N ASN A 233 44.49 -21.00 11.85
CA ASN A 233 45.49 -20.90 12.92
C ASN A 233 45.19 -21.78 14.16
N GLU A 234 44.07 -22.51 14.20
CA GLU A 234 43.67 -23.36 15.34
C GLU A 234 43.87 -24.88 15.13
N THR A 235 44.42 -25.32 14.00
CA THR A 235 44.66 -26.77 13.70
C THR A 235 46.06 -27.28 14.04
N SER A 236 46.76 -26.65 14.98
CA SER A 236 48.13 -27.03 15.35
C SER A 236 48.35 -27.15 16.85
N ASP A 237 47.44 -27.75 17.62
CA ASP A 237 47.87 -28.41 18.85
C ASP A 237 46.88 -29.46 19.36
N ASP A 238 47.45 -30.64 19.54
CA ASP A 238 47.24 -31.51 20.69
C ASP A 238 46.25 -32.70 20.66
N SER A 239 46.87 -33.80 21.11
CA SER A 239 46.43 -35.01 21.79
C SER A 239 45.42 -35.98 21.16
N LEU A 240 46.02 -37.10 20.74
CA LEU A 240 45.47 -38.46 20.78
C LEU A 240 44.85 -38.76 22.15
N THR A 241 43.53 -38.96 22.20
CA THR A 241 42.93 -39.85 23.20
C THR A 241 41.92 -40.77 22.52
N ASP A 242 42.31 -42.04 22.44
CA ASP A 242 41.45 -43.20 22.23
C ASP A 242 40.24 -43.14 23.17
N SER A 243 39.05 -43.40 22.63
CA SER A 243 37.93 -43.94 23.40
C SER A 243 36.96 -44.61 22.43
N ASP A 244 37.05 -45.94 22.42
CA ASP A 244 36.03 -46.87 21.94
C ASP A 244 34.63 -46.44 22.39
N ASN A 245 33.68 -46.41 21.46
CA ASN A 245 32.27 -46.33 21.83
C ASN A 245 31.45 -47.29 20.95
N ASP A 246 31.06 -48.38 21.59
CA ASP A 246 30.16 -49.43 21.12
C ASP A 246 28.81 -48.86 20.67
N ILE A 247 28.41 -49.16 19.44
CA ILE A 247 27.09 -48.84 18.90
C ILE A 247 26.16 -50.05 19.13
N GLN A 248 25.25 -49.92 20.10
CA GLN A 248 24.08 -50.79 20.21
C GLN A 248 22.99 -50.37 19.22
N VAL A 249 22.64 -51.31 18.34
CA VAL A 249 21.53 -51.24 17.38
C VAL A 249 20.21 -51.48 18.13
N VAL A 250 19.31 -50.49 18.13
CA VAL A 250 17.94 -50.64 18.62
C VAL A 250 16.99 -50.76 17.43
N ASN A 251 16.42 -51.95 17.29
CA ASN A 251 15.27 -52.28 16.44
C ASN A 251 14.02 -51.56 16.97
N VAL A 252 13.26 -50.89 16.10
CA VAL A 252 11.89 -50.43 16.40
C VAL A 252 10.93 -51.08 15.42
N GLN A 253 10.03 -51.86 16.02
CA GLN A 253 8.95 -52.62 15.41
C GLN A 253 7.78 -51.69 15.10
N GLN A 254 7.21 -51.80 13.89
CA GLN A 254 5.98 -51.12 13.46
C GLN A 254 4.76 -51.96 13.88
N ASP A 255 3.75 -51.28 14.40
CA ASP A 255 2.32 -51.61 14.30
C ASP A 255 1.55 -50.35 13.86
#